data_AF-A0A530Z114-F1
#
_entry.id   AF-A0A530Z114-F1
#
_cell.length_a   1.000
_cell.length_b   1.000
_cell.length_c   1.000
_cell.angle_alpha   90.00
_cell.angle_beta   90.00
_cell.angle_gamma   90.00
#
_symmetry.space_group_name_H-M   'P 1'
#
loop_
_entity.id
_entity.type
_entity.pdbx_description
1 polymer ?
#
loop_
_entity_poly.entity_id
_entity_poly.type
_entity_poly.pdbx_seq_one_letter_code
_entity_poly.pdbx_strand_id
1 'polypeptide(L)'
;MKSVYGTSPADLEPQQLENWYKSMDRRQKKYEREHRNVGYHRSVTIKFPMDGRFEFNIGDLTVPCRQILTWAAKEYPDISESVLGIRDQFYAGDEWEDHNFEFDGADPNVPTREDLAIKRVERAKSAPERAAKARDWLEDGGTSCQAEWDAFAAPARKAVAEQRLALQKMDQELDLAWEEFIVERENWTPPQREKLEAASRAKLDARAAELHAKRTNVEERYEALLSDLIRAEKEEKAHA
;
A
#
# COMPACT_ATOMS: atom_id res chain seq x y z
N MET A 1 -3.41 -14.41 31.19
CA MET A 1 -3.37 -12.99 31.61
C MET A 1 -4.60 -12.72 32.47
N LYS A 2 -4.46 -12.25 33.71
CA LYS A 2 -5.61 -11.82 34.52
C LYS A 2 -6.09 -10.48 33.96
N SER A 3 -7.37 -10.42 33.57
CA SER A 3 -8.05 -9.17 33.21
C SER A 3 -7.81 -8.11 34.29
N VAL A 4 -7.50 -6.88 33.87
CA VAL A 4 -7.34 -5.70 34.76
C VAL A 4 -8.63 -5.39 35.53
N TYR A 5 -9.76 -5.97 35.10
CA TYR A 5 -11.04 -5.99 35.79
C TYR A 5 -11.34 -7.44 36.17
N GLY A 6 -11.24 -7.79 37.45
CA GLY A 6 -11.16 -9.17 37.96
C GLY A 6 -12.32 -10.15 37.67
N THR A 7 -13.23 -9.83 36.74
CA THR A 7 -14.31 -10.69 36.27
C THR A 7 -14.53 -10.45 34.77
N SER A 8 -14.58 -11.51 33.95
CA SER A 8 -14.90 -11.37 32.53
C SER A 8 -16.37 -10.95 32.38
N PRO A 9 -16.74 -10.09 31.41
CA PRO A 9 -18.15 -9.80 31.11
C PRO A 9 -18.97 -11.06 30.81
N ALA A 10 -18.32 -12.10 30.27
CA ALA A 10 -18.93 -13.40 29.99
C ALA A 10 -19.36 -14.18 31.25
N ASP A 11 -18.82 -13.82 32.42
CA ASP A 11 -19.08 -14.49 33.70
C ASP A 11 -20.09 -13.71 34.57
N LEU A 12 -20.72 -12.66 34.02
CA LEU A 12 -21.67 -11.82 34.75
C LEU A 12 -23.11 -12.32 34.60
N GLU A 13 -23.85 -12.37 35.70
CA GLU A 13 -25.29 -12.62 35.68
C GLU A 13 -26.02 -11.53 34.88
N PRO A 14 -27.16 -11.81 34.22
CA PRO A 14 -27.82 -10.87 33.30
C PRO A 14 -28.04 -9.46 33.87
N GLN A 15 -28.42 -9.36 35.15
CA GLN A 15 -28.62 -8.08 35.84
C GLN A 15 -27.29 -7.34 36.08
N GLN A 16 -26.21 -8.07 36.33
CA GLN A 16 -24.86 -7.51 36.53
C GLN A 16 -24.26 -7.07 35.19
N LEU A 17 -24.50 -7.83 34.13
CA LEU A 17 -24.11 -7.49 32.77
C LEU A 17 -24.84 -6.21 32.29
N GLU A 18 -26.14 -6.10 32.55
CA GLU A 18 -26.91 -4.89 32.23
C GLU A 18 -26.38 -3.66 32.99
N ASN A 19 -26.05 -3.83 34.28
CA ASN A 19 -25.44 -2.77 35.10
C ASN A 19 -24.04 -2.41 34.60
N TRP A 20 -23.26 -3.39 34.15
CA TRP A 20 -21.95 -3.19 33.55
C TRP A 20 -22.06 -2.36 32.26
N TYR A 21 -22.96 -2.73 31.34
CA TYR A 21 -23.24 -1.95 30.13
C TYR A 21 -23.69 -0.52 30.43
N LYS A 22 -24.62 -0.32 31.38
CA LYS A 22 -25.05 1.02 31.83
C LYS A 22 -23.89 1.84 32.41
N SER A 23 -22.94 1.19 33.10
CA SER A 23 -21.76 1.86 33.64
C SER A 23 -20.77 2.27 32.55
N MET A 24 -20.59 1.43 31.52
CA MET A 24 -19.75 1.72 30.35
C MET A 24 -20.35 2.86 29.53
N ASP A 25 -21.65 2.82 29.26
CA ASP A 25 -22.38 3.90 28.57
C ASP A 25 -22.25 5.24 29.30
N ARG A 26 -22.38 5.26 30.64
CA ARG A 26 -22.15 6.50 31.42
C ARG A 26 -20.72 7.00 31.32
N ARG A 27 -19.73 6.10 31.35
CA ARG A 27 -18.31 6.47 31.21
C ARG A 27 -18.02 7.01 29.82
N GLN A 28 -18.58 6.39 28.78
CA GLN A 28 -18.49 6.83 27.40
C GLN A 28 -19.12 8.21 27.22
N LYS A 29 -20.37 8.42 27.67
CA LYS A 29 -21.02 9.73 27.63
C LYS A 29 -20.26 10.81 28.40
N LYS A 30 -19.67 10.46 29.55
CA LYS A 30 -18.81 11.36 30.31
C LYS A 30 -17.54 11.72 29.51
N TYR A 31 -16.91 10.72 28.91
CA TYR A 31 -15.73 10.89 28.07
C TYR A 31 -16.03 11.77 26.85
N GLU A 32 -17.06 11.47 26.06
CA GLU A 32 -17.54 12.24 24.90
C GLU A 32 -17.87 13.69 25.26
N ARG A 33 -18.49 13.92 26.43
CA ARG A 33 -18.80 15.27 26.91
C ARG A 33 -17.55 16.05 27.30
N GLU A 34 -16.56 15.38 27.87
CA GLU A 34 -15.27 15.97 28.30
C GLU A 34 -14.28 16.10 27.12
N HIS A 35 -14.49 15.36 26.03
CA HIS A 35 -13.58 15.20 24.90
C HIS A 35 -14.31 15.42 23.56
N ARG A 36 -15.06 16.52 23.45
CA ARG A 36 -15.93 16.87 22.31
C ARG A 36 -15.26 16.83 20.91
N ASN A 37 -13.93 16.83 20.85
CA ASN A 37 -13.13 16.86 19.63
C ASN A 37 -12.06 15.75 19.57
N VAL A 38 -12.16 14.67 20.37
CA VAL A 38 -11.21 13.56 20.23
C VAL A 38 -11.66 12.71 19.05
N GLY A 39 -11.30 13.16 17.84
CA GLY A 39 -11.23 12.26 16.69
C GLY A 39 -10.24 11.16 17.05
N TYR A 40 -10.73 9.93 17.23
CA TYR A 40 -9.86 8.78 17.35
C TYR A 40 -9.21 8.51 16.00
N HIS A 41 -7.96 8.08 16.01
CA HIS A 41 -7.27 7.73 14.77
C HIS A 41 -8.02 6.58 14.07
N ARG A 42 -8.42 6.83 12.81
CA ARG A 42 -9.14 5.87 11.96
C ARG A 42 -8.22 5.02 11.09
N SER A 43 -6.93 5.31 11.12
CA SER A 43 -5.89 4.55 10.44
C SER A 43 -4.64 4.42 11.31
N VAL A 44 -3.83 3.41 11.00
CA VAL A 44 -2.51 3.17 11.57
C VAL A 44 -1.49 3.24 10.45
N THR A 45 -0.45 4.04 10.64
CA THR A 45 0.65 4.12 9.68
C THR A 45 1.77 3.16 10.07
N ILE A 46 2.02 2.18 9.21
CA ILE A 46 3.15 1.25 9.30
C ILE A 46 4.38 1.96 8.76
N LYS A 47 5.34 2.21 9.65
CA LYS A 47 6.62 2.83 9.30
C LYS A 47 7.58 1.78 8.74
N PHE A 48 7.89 1.85 7.45
CA PHE A 48 8.89 0.95 6.87
C PHE A 48 10.31 1.42 7.20
N PRO A 49 11.28 0.49 7.34
CA PRO A 49 12.68 0.86 7.39
C PRO A 49 13.08 1.59 6.09
N MET A 50 13.95 2.58 6.24
CA MET A 50 14.35 3.47 5.16
C MET A 50 14.87 2.72 3.92
N ASP A 51 15.69 1.69 4.13
CA ASP A 51 16.22 0.85 3.07
C ASP A 51 15.13 0.13 2.26
N GLY A 52 14.06 -0.30 2.93
CA GLY A 52 12.91 -0.95 2.29
C GLY A 52 12.07 0.02 1.48
N ARG A 53 11.84 1.23 2.00
CA ARG A 53 11.16 2.30 1.24
C ARG A 53 11.89 2.60 -0.07
N PHE A 54 13.22 2.61 -0.01
CA PHE A 54 14.07 2.88 -1.17
C PHE A 54 14.14 1.72 -2.16
N GLU A 55 14.26 0.50 -1.67
CA GLU A 55 14.36 -0.69 -2.54
C GLU A 55 13.06 -0.96 -3.30
N PHE A 56 11.92 -0.74 -2.67
CA PHE A 56 10.61 -1.00 -3.26
C PHE A 56 9.92 0.26 -3.81
N ASN A 57 10.55 1.43 -3.66
CA ASN A 57 10.01 2.73 -4.05
C ASN A 57 8.60 2.99 -3.48
N ILE A 58 8.45 2.79 -2.18
CA ILE A 58 7.19 2.95 -1.44
C ILE A 58 7.37 3.91 -0.26
N GLY A 59 6.32 4.69 0.04
CA GLY A 59 6.19 5.47 1.27
C GLY A 59 5.80 4.60 2.46
N ASP A 60 5.36 5.23 3.55
CA ASP A 60 4.74 4.52 4.67
C ASP A 60 3.35 4.03 4.31
N LEU A 61 2.98 2.84 4.77
CA LEU A 61 1.65 2.29 4.51
C LEU A 61 0.69 2.72 5.61
N THR A 62 -0.32 3.48 5.26
CA THR A 62 -1.47 3.80 6.09
C THR A 62 -2.55 2.74 5.88
N VAL A 63 -2.94 2.10 6.98
CA VAL A 63 -3.94 1.02 7.01
C VAL A 63 -5.15 1.47 7.82
N PRO A 64 -6.38 1.38 7.30
CA PRO A 64 -7.58 1.69 8.07
C PRO A 64 -7.75 0.78 9.29
N CYS A 65 -8.11 1.35 10.44
CA CYS A 65 -8.46 0.61 11.65
C CYS A 65 -9.60 -0.37 11.39
N ARG A 66 -10.57 -0.02 10.53
CA ARG A 66 -11.66 -0.90 10.10
C ARG A 66 -11.14 -2.21 9.50
N GLN A 67 -10.11 -2.13 8.67
CA GLN A 67 -9.50 -3.29 8.01
C GLN A 67 -8.68 -4.13 9.01
N ILE A 68 -7.95 -3.48 9.92
CA ILE A 68 -7.22 -4.16 11.00
C ILE A 68 -8.19 -4.96 11.89
N LEU A 69 -9.32 -4.35 12.28
CA LEU A 69 -10.34 -5.01 13.09
C LEU A 69 -11.01 -6.16 12.33
N THR A 70 -11.28 -5.99 11.03
CA THR A 70 -11.83 -7.07 10.19
C THR A 70 -10.87 -8.25 10.09
N TRP A 71 -9.57 -7.99 9.90
CA TRP A 71 -8.54 -9.01 9.90
C TRP A 71 -8.42 -9.70 11.28
N ALA A 72 -8.38 -8.93 12.37
CA ALA A 72 -8.26 -9.48 13.72
C ALA A 72 -9.45 -10.37 14.09
N ALA A 73 -10.67 -10.02 13.69
CA ALA A 73 -11.85 -10.86 13.90
C ALA A 73 -11.75 -12.23 13.19
N LYS A 74 -11.08 -12.28 12.04
CA LYS A 74 -10.85 -13.51 11.27
C LYS A 74 -9.77 -14.39 11.92
N GLU A 75 -8.67 -13.79 12.35
CA GLU A 75 -7.53 -14.52 12.91
C GLU A 75 -7.76 -14.97 14.37
N TYR A 76 -8.61 -14.25 15.11
CA TYR A 76 -8.90 -14.52 16.52
C TYR A 76 -10.40 -14.72 16.77
N PRO A 77 -10.95 -15.92 16.49
CA PRO A 77 -12.38 -16.21 16.58
C PRO A 77 -12.97 -16.00 17.99
N ASP A 78 -12.16 -16.19 19.03
CA ASP A 78 -12.52 -16.04 20.44
C ASP A 78 -12.89 -14.60 20.84
N ILE A 79 -12.36 -13.60 20.12
CA ILE A 79 -12.65 -12.18 20.33
C ILE A 79 -13.42 -11.54 19.16
N SER A 80 -13.76 -12.33 18.13
CA SER A 80 -14.34 -11.84 16.88
C SER A 80 -15.58 -10.97 17.11
N GLU A 81 -16.50 -11.39 17.96
CA GLU A 81 -17.74 -10.63 18.22
C GLU A 81 -17.45 -9.25 18.82
N SER A 82 -16.50 -9.19 19.77
CA SER A 82 -16.09 -7.93 20.39
C SER A 82 -15.39 -7.02 19.38
N VAL A 83 -14.50 -7.57 18.56
CA VAL A 83 -13.75 -6.81 17.54
C VAL A 83 -14.67 -6.27 16.43
N LEU A 84 -15.62 -7.08 15.96
CA LEU A 84 -16.63 -6.66 15.00
C LEU A 84 -17.58 -5.61 15.60
N GLY A 85 -17.95 -5.75 16.87
CA GLY A 85 -18.73 -4.74 17.59
C GLY A 85 -18.02 -3.38 17.63
N ILE A 86 -16.72 -3.35 17.92
CA ILE A 86 -15.91 -2.11 17.87
C ILE A 86 -15.86 -1.54 16.45
N ARG A 87 -15.63 -2.42 15.46
CA ARG A 87 -15.58 -2.03 14.05
C ARG A 87 -16.88 -1.37 13.61
N ASP A 88 -18.01 -1.99 13.89
CA ASP A 88 -19.30 -1.53 13.38
C ASP A 88 -19.83 -0.31 14.14
N GLN A 89 -19.45 -0.14 15.42
CA GLN A 89 -19.87 1.01 16.22
C GLN A 89 -19.00 2.25 16.02
N PHE A 90 -17.69 2.10 15.78
CA PHE A 90 -16.74 3.22 15.75
C PHE A 90 -16.06 3.43 14.39
N TYR A 91 -16.06 2.42 13.53
CA TYR A 91 -15.42 2.46 12.22
C TYR A 91 -16.37 1.97 11.15
N ALA A 92 -17.61 2.47 11.13
CA ALA A 92 -18.73 1.94 10.37
C ALA A 92 -18.54 1.98 8.85
N GLY A 93 -17.47 2.61 8.34
CA GLY A 93 -17.27 2.86 6.93
C GLY A 93 -17.95 4.15 6.46
N ASP A 94 -18.21 5.07 7.37
CA ASP A 94 -18.82 6.37 7.13
C ASP A 94 -17.80 7.45 6.73
N GLU A 95 -16.51 7.21 6.96
CA GLU A 95 -15.42 8.13 6.63
C GLU A 95 -14.50 7.54 5.55
N TRP A 96 -13.87 8.42 4.75
CA TRP A 96 -12.92 8.03 3.68
C TRP A 96 -11.78 7.16 4.22
N GLU A 97 -11.28 7.50 5.40
CA GLU A 97 -10.15 6.85 6.07
C GLU A 97 -10.45 5.42 6.53
N ASP A 98 -11.71 4.98 6.51
CA ASP A 98 -12.09 3.61 6.86
C ASP A 98 -11.84 2.59 5.74
N HIS A 99 -11.63 3.07 4.52
CA HIS A 99 -11.64 2.23 3.31
C HIS A 99 -10.30 2.15 2.60
N ASN A 100 -9.45 3.18 2.72
CA ASN A 100 -8.31 3.34 1.83
C ASN A 100 -6.99 2.91 2.45
N PHE A 101 -6.33 1.98 1.77
CA PHE A 101 -4.90 1.74 1.94
C PHE A 101 -4.15 2.80 1.15
N GLU A 102 -3.35 3.59 1.82
CA GLU A 102 -2.57 4.65 1.19
C GLU A 102 -1.10 4.45 1.51
N PHE A 103 -0.25 4.51 0.49
CA PHE A 103 1.15 4.80 0.73
C PHE A 103 1.31 6.31 0.77
N ASP A 104 2.03 6.83 1.78
CA ASP A 104 2.47 8.23 1.76
C ASP A 104 3.16 8.52 0.42
N GLY A 105 3.01 9.75 -0.08
CA GLY A 105 3.64 10.20 -1.31
C GLY A 105 5.13 9.88 -1.33
N ALA A 106 5.67 9.61 -2.52
CA ALA A 106 7.06 9.22 -2.70
C ALA A 106 8.01 10.20 -1.98
N ASP A 107 8.94 9.69 -1.16
CA ASP A 107 9.89 10.47 -0.38
C ASP A 107 10.58 11.52 -1.30
N PRO A 108 10.68 12.81 -0.93
CA PRO A 108 11.37 13.80 -1.75
C PRO A 108 12.86 13.44 -2.01
N ASN A 109 13.42 12.48 -1.26
CA ASN A 109 14.73 11.89 -1.49
C ASN A 109 14.68 10.59 -2.29
N VAL A 110 13.63 10.34 -3.10
CA VAL A 110 13.59 9.19 -4.02
C VAL A 110 14.87 9.23 -4.87
N PRO A 111 15.73 8.19 -4.77
CA PRO A 111 16.97 8.14 -5.53
C PRO A 111 16.65 8.22 -7.02
N THR A 112 17.50 8.90 -7.78
CA THR A 112 17.34 8.92 -9.24
C THR A 112 17.48 7.51 -9.80
N ARG A 113 17.00 7.27 -11.04
CA ARG A 113 17.26 5.98 -11.71
C ARG A 113 18.75 5.68 -11.83
N GLU A 114 19.57 6.71 -11.97
CA GLU A 114 21.02 6.58 -11.94
C GLU A 114 21.50 6.04 -10.58
N ASP A 115 21.04 6.63 -9.46
CA ASP A 115 21.39 6.18 -8.11
C ASP A 115 20.94 4.74 -7.84
N LEU A 116 19.75 4.37 -8.32
CA LEU A 116 19.25 2.99 -8.22
C LEU A 116 20.09 2.04 -9.07
N ALA A 117 20.49 2.43 -10.27
CA ALA A 117 21.36 1.62 -11.13
C ALA A 117 22.75 1.43 -10.53
N ILE A 118 23.36 2.48 -9.95
CA ILE A 118 24.62 2.37 -9.20
C ILE A 118 24.47 1.33 -8.08
N LYS A 119 23.43 1.45 -7.26
CA LYS A 119 23.14 0.48 -6.19
C LYS A 119 22.92 -0.93 -6.73
N ARG A 120 22.21 -1.11 -7.85
CA ARG A 120 21.98 -2.43 -8.47
C ARG A 120 23.28 -3.06 -8.96
N VAL A 121 24.14 -2.29 -9.63
CA VAL A 121 25.47 -2.74 -10.08
C VAL A 121 26.37 -3.10 -8.90
N GLU A 122 26.38 -2.30 -7.84
CA GLU A 122 27.12 -2.60 -6.60
C GLU A 122 26.57 -3.86 -5.91
N ARG A 123 25.25 -3.99 -5.82
CA ARG A 123 24.56 -5.14 -5.21
C ARG A 123 24.72 -6.43 -6.02
N ALA A 124 24.87 -6.36 -7.34
CA ALA A 124 25.14 -7.52 -8.19
C ALA A 124 26.49 -8.17 -7.86
N LYS A 125 27.46 -7.38 -7.36
CA LYS A 125 28.78 -7.88 -6.91
C LYS A 125 28.68 -8.79 -5.68
N SER A 126 27.57 -8.76 -4.92
CA SER A 126 27.29 -9.63 -3.75
C SER A 126 26.09 -10.59 -3.97
N ALA A 127 25.67 -10.80 -5.22
CA ALA A 127 24.51 -11.63 -5.58
C ALA A 127 24.50 -13.07 -4.99
N PRO A 128 25.63 -13.80 -4.87
CA PRO A 128 25.63 -15.16 -4.33
C PRO A 128 25.14 -15.28 -2.88
N GLU A 129 25.40 -14.28 -2.05
CA GLU A 129 25.08 -14.30 -0.61
C GLU A 129 23.60 -14.02 -0.32
N ARG A 130 22.90 -13.35 -1.25
CA ARG A 130 21.50 -12.95 -1.09
C ARG A 130 20.51 -13.94 -1.68
N ALA A 131 20.88 -14.65 -2.76
CA ALA A 131 20.07 -15.73 -3.32
C ALA A 131 19.81 -16.86 -2.29
N ALA A 132 20.71 -17.05 -1.33
CA ALA A 132 20.53 -17.96 -0.21
C ALA A 132 19.45 -17.49 0.79
N LYS A 133 19.30 -16.17 1.01
CA LYS A 133 18.31 -15.59 1.93
C LYS A 133 16.91 -15.42 1.32
N ALA A 134 16.82 -15.17 0.02
CA ALA A 134 15.53 -14.99 -0.67
C ALA A 134 14.72 -16.28 -0.81
N ARG A 135 15.39 -17.45 -0.81
CA ARG A 135 14.73 -18.77 -0.80
C ARG A 135 13.95 -19.05 0.49
N ASP A 136 14.31 -18.42 1.61
CA ASP A 136 13.65 -18.63 2.91
C ASP A 136 12.37 -17.79 3.09
N TRP A 137 12.07 -16.85 2.17
CA TRP A 137 11.02 -15.84 2.39
C TRP A 137 9.80 -15.98 1.45
N LEU A 138 9.79 -16.97 0.56
CA LEU A 138 8.83 -17.09 -0.56
C LEU A 138 7.71 -18.13 -0.34
N GLU A 139 7.32 -18.36 0.91
CA GLU A 139 6.13 -19.15 1.26
C GLU A 139 5.30 -18.42 2.32
N ASP A 140 4.49 -17.44 1.91
CA ASP A 140 3.09 -17.27 2.35
C ASP A 140 2.49 -15.98 1.79
N GLY A 141 1.28 -16.06 1.25
CA GLY A 141 0.56 -14.91 0.71
C GLY A 141 -0.89 -15.22 0.43
N GLY A 142 -1.71 -15.30 1.49
CA GLY A 142 -3.17 -15.38 1.37
C GLY A 142 -3.81 -14.01 1.17
N THR A 143 -4.72 -13.89 0.19
CA THR A 143 -5.52 -12.68 -0.05
C THR A 143 -7.02 -13.01 0.09
N SER A 144 -7.75 -12.30 0.95
CA SER A 144 -9.21 -12.35 0.96
C SER A 144 -9.82 -11.01 1.42
N CYS A 145 -9.80 -10.06 0.49
CA CYS A 145 -10.63 -8.83 0.44
C CYS A 145 -10.48 -8.15 -0.93
N GLN A 146 -9.40 -8.50 -1.67
CA GLN A 146 -9.11 -8.07 -3.04
C GLN A 146 -10.06 -8.65 -4.11
N ALA A 147 -10.71 -9.79 -3.86
CA ALA A 147 -11.40 -10.56 -4.91
C ALA A 147 -12.61 -9.85 -5.54
N GLU A 148 -13.38 -9.10 -4.75
CA GLU A 148 -14.57 -8.38 -5.24
C GLU A 148 -14.16 -7.17 -6.08
N TRP A 149 -13.17 -6.40 -5.63
CA TRP A 149 -12.59 -5.30 -6.42
C TRP A 149 -11.86 -5.81 -7.67
N ASP A 150 -11.14 -6.93 -7.57
CA ASP A 150 -10.47 -7.55 -8.71
C ASP A 150 -11.48 -8.01 -9.77
N ALA A 151 -12.61 -8.56 -9.37
CA ALA A 151 -13.69 -8.92 -10.28
C ALA A 151 -14.35 -7.68 -10.92
N PHE A 152 -14.64 -6.64 -10.13
CA PHE A 152 -15.22 -5.38 -10.61
C PHE A 152 -14.27 -4.66 -11.59
N ALA A 153 -12.99 -4.55 -11.25
CA ALA A 153 -11.99 -3.85 -12.05
C ALA A 153 -11.43 -4.70 -13.20
N ALA A 154 -11.73 -6.02 -13.26
CA ALA A 154 -11.20 -6.93 -14.28
C ALA A 154 -11.38 -6.43 -15.73
N PRO A 155 -12.55 -5.88 -16.14
CA PRO A 155 -12.74 -5.36 -17.49
C PRO A 155 -11.80 -4.18 -17.80
N ALA A 156 -11.70 -3.21 -16.88
CA ALA A 156 -10.81 -2.06 -17.02
C ALA A 156 -9.33 -2.50 -17.06
N ARG A 157 -8.94 -3.46 -16.21
CA ARG A 157 -7.58 -4.01 -16.21
C ARG A 157 -7.25 -4.72 -17.51
N LYS A 158 -8.17 -5.54 -18.03
CA LYS A 158 -7.99 -6.23 -19.32
C LYS A 158 -7.83 -5.24 -20.47
N ALA A 159 -8.57 -4.15 -20.47
CA ALA A 159 -8.52 -3.12 -21.52
C ALA A 159 -7.16 -2.39 -21.61
N VAL A 160 -6.39 -2.31 -20.52
CA VAL A 160 -5.06 -1.68 -20.48
C VAL A 160 -3.91 -2.67 -20.27
N ALA A 161 -4.20 -3.97 -20.17
CA ALA A 161 -3.22 -5.00 -19.78
C ALA A 161 -2.01 -5.06 -20.73
N GLU A 162 -2.25 -5.07 -22.05
CA GLU A 162 -1.19 -5.10 -23.05
C GLU A 162 -0.32 -3.85 -23.00
N GLN A 163 -0.93 -2.68 -22.75
CA GLN A 163 -0.23 -1.41 -22.63
C GLN A 163 0.62 -1.39 -21.36
N ARG A 164 0.09 -1.85 -20.22
CA ARG A 164 0.83 -1.99 -18.97
C ARG A 164 2.00 -2.97 -19.09
N LEU A 165 1.80 -4.10 -19.77
CA LEU A 165 2.86 -5.06 -20.03
C LEU A 165 3.96 -4.48 -20.93
N ALA A 166 3.58 -3.73 -21.98
CA ALA A 166 4.54 -3.04 -22.84
C ALA A 166 5.33 -1.99 -22.05
N LEU A 167 4.66 -1.20 -21.20
CA LEU A 167 5.33 -0.24 -20.33
C LEU A 167 6.28 -0.93 -19.35
N GLN A 168 5.90 -2.07 -18.77
CA GLN A 168 6.77 -2.83 -17.88
C GLN A 168 8.04 -3.29 -18.60
N LYS A 169 7.93 -3.77 -19.84
CA LYS A 169 9.10 -4.15 -20.65
C LYS A 169 9.99 -2.95 -20.95
N MET A 170 9.41 -1.83 -21.36
CA MET A 170 10.16 -0.59 -21.60
C MET A 170 10.86 -0.09 -20.33
N ASP A 171 10.21 -0.24 -19.17
CA ASP A 171 10.75 0.12 -17.87
C ASP A 171 11.98 -0.72 -17.53
N GLN A 172 11.89 -2.03 -17.73
CA GLN A 172 13.01 -2.97 -17.56
C GLN A 172 14.16 -2.68 -18.52
N GLU A 173 13.87 -2.40 -19.80
CA GLU A 173 14.88 -2.04 -20.80
C GLU A 173 15.61 -0.74 -20.43
N LEU A 174 14.89 0.25 -19.88
CA LEU A 174 15.48 1.50 -19.42
C LEU A 174 16.38 1.28 -18.21
N ASP A 175 15.96 0.44 -17.27
CA ASP A 175 16.77 0.08 -16.11
C ASP A 175 18.07 -0.64 -16.50
N LEU A 176 18.00 -1.57 -17.44
CA LEU A 176 19.19 -2.24 -18.01
C LEU A 176 20.11 -1.24 -18.71
N ALA A 177 19.56 -0.33 -19.51
CA ALA A 177 20.35 0.68 -20.20
C ALA A 177 21.08 1.63 -19.24
N TRP A 178 20.46 1.94 -18.09
CA TRP A 178 21.13 2.67 -17.02
C TRP A 178 22.26 1.86 -16.38
N GLU A 179 22.06 0.58 -16.12
CA GLU A 179 23.11 -0.30 -15.58
C GLU A 179 24.30 -0.44 -16.53
N GLU A 180 24.04 -0.65 -17.83
CA GLU A 180 25.06 -0.67 -18.87
C GLU A 180 25.84 0.65 -18.92
N PHE A 181 25.14 1.79 -18.88
CA PHE A 181 25.79 3.11 -18.83
C PHE A 181 26.71 3.27 -17.61
N ILE A 182 26.31 2.81 -16.43
CA ILE A 182 27.15 2.86 -15.23
C ILE A 182 28.42 2.03 -15.41
N VAL A 183 28.29 0.79 -15.91
CA VAL A 183 29.43 -0.12 -16.15
C VAL A 183 30.36 0.42 -17.23
N GLU A 184 29.81 0.95 -18.33
CA GLU A 184 30.60 1.56 -19.40
C GLU A 184 31.39 2.78 -18.89
N ARG A 185 30.72 3.66 -18.12
CA ARG A 185 31.33 4.87 -17.56
C ARG A 185 32.53 4.58 -16.67
N GLU A 186 32.53 3.47 -15.93
CA GLU A 186 33.68 3.04 -15.12
C GLU A 186 34.93 2.77 -15.97
N ASN A 187 34.75 2.38 -17.23
CA ASN A 187 35.84 2.02 -18.16
C ASN A 187 36.26 3.17 -19.10
N TRP A 188 35.60 4.33 -19.04
CA TRP A 188 35.93 5.47 -19.89
C TRP A 188 37.19 6.21 -19.43
N THR A 189 37.99 6.65 -20.39
CA THR A 189 39.09 7.59 -20.14
C THR A 189 38.55 8.98 -19.78
N PRO A 190 39.31 9.85 -19.08
CA PRO A 190 38.83 11.19 -18.70
C PRO A 190 38.30 12.02 -19.89
N PRO A 191 38.94 12.06 -21.08
CA PRO A 191 38.42 12.78 -22.24
C PRO A 191 37.14 12.19 -22.83
N GLN A 192 36.95 10.87 -22.74
CA GLN A 192 35.71 10.21 -23.15
C GLN A 192 34.57 10.53 -22.19
N ARG A 193 34.85 10.54 -20.89
CA ARG A 193 33.87 10.84 -19.85
C ARG A 193 33.30 12.26 -20.00
N GLU A 194 34.15 13.28 -20.19
CA GLU A 194 33.71 14.66 -20.41
C GLU A 194 32.77 14.81 -21.62
N LYS A 195 32.98 14.02 -22.68
CA LYS A 195 32.21 14.12 -23.92
C LYS A 195 30.94 13.26 -23.94
N LEU A 196 31.01 12.04 -23.41
CA LEU A 196 29.97 11.03 -23.57
C LEU A 196 28.99 10.98 -22.39
N GLU A 197 29.40 11.39 -21.19
CA GLU A 197 28.57 11.26 -19.99
C GLU A 197 27.33 12.13 -20.06
N ALA A 198 27.48 13.42 -20.37
CA ALA A 198 26.34 14.34 -20.47
C ALA A 198 25.37 13.94 -21.58
N ALA A 199 25.88 13.52 -22.74
CA ALA A 199 25.05 13.09 -23.87
C ALA A 199 24.30 11.79 -23.58
N SER A 200 24.95 10.83 -22.91
CA SER A 200 24.34 9.54 -22.56
C SER A 200 23.29 9.69 -21.47
N ARG A 201 23.57 10.49 -20.43
CA ARG A 201 22.57 10.86 -19.40
C ARG A 201 21.35 11.52 -20.02
N ALA A 202 21.56 12.56 -20.84
CA ALA A 202 20.45 13.28 -21.48
C ALA A 202 19.57 12.36 -22.35
N LYS A 203 20.18 11.37 -23.03
CA LYS A 203 19.43 10.37 -23.81
C LYS A 203 18.60 9.44 -22.91
N LEU A 204 19.15 8.99 -21.79
CA LEU A 204 18.45 8.13 -20.84
C LEU A 204 17.33 8.88 -20.10
N ASP A 205 17.57 10.14 -19.72
CA ASP A 205 16.57 11.02 -19.11
C ASP A 205 15.40 11.31 -20.06
N ALA A 206 15.69 11.58 -21.34
CA ALA A 206 14.65 11.75 -22.36
C ALA A 206 13.78 10.49 -22.50
N ARG A 207 14.41 9.30 -22.45
CA ARG A 207 13.70 8.01 -22.49
C ARG A 207 12.85 7.79 -21.23
N ALA A 208 13.34 8.21 -20.06
CA ALA A 208 12.60 8.17 -18.80
C ALA A 208 11.38 9.09 -18.84
N ALA A 209 11.53 10.31 -19.37
CA ALA A 209 10.43 11.24 -19.55
C ALA A 209 9.36 10.72 -20.53
N GLU A 210 9.79 10.11 -21.64
CA GLU A 210 8.87 9.46 -22.60
C GLU A 210 8.09 8.31 -21.95
N LEU A 211 8.77 7.46 -21.18
CA LEU A 211 8.14 6.36 -20.45
C LEU A 211 7.14 6.87 -19.41
N HIS A 212 7.50 7.93 -18.67
CA HIS A 212 6.61 8.55 -17.69
C HIS A 212 5.34 9.08 -18.36
N ALA A 213 5.46 9.83 -19.46
CA ALA A 213 4.31 10.34 -20.20
C ALA A 213 3.39 9.22 -20.70
N LYS A 214 3.96 8.12 -21.22
CA LYS A 214 3.17 6.95 -21.64
C LYS A 214 2.47 6.26 -20.47
N ARG A 215 3.12 6.19 -19.29
CA ARG A 215 2.51 5.63 -18.07
C ARG A 215 1.33 6.47 -17.61
N THR A 216 1.49 7.78 -17.53
CA THR A 216 0.40 8.71 -17.17
C THR A 216 -0.81 8.53 -18.08
N ASN A 217 -0.61 8.47 -19.41
CA ASN A 217 -1.71 8.26 -20.36
C ASN A 217 -2.47 6.93 -20.14
N VAL A 218 -1.75 5.85 -19.79
CA VAL A 218 -2.36 4.55 -19.53
C VAL A 218 -3.09 4.54 -18.18
N GLU A 219 -2.57 5.24 -17.18
CA GLU A 219 -3.20 5.42 -15.86
C GLU A 219 -4.49 6.25 -15.99
N GLU A 220 -4.45 7.41 -16.63
CA GLU A 220 -5.64 8.24 -16.90
C GLU A 220 -6.72 7.45 -17.65
N ARG A 221 -6.32 6.65 -18.65
CA ARG A 221 -7.25 5.78 -19.38
C ARG A 221 -7.87 4.72 -18.47
N TYR A 222 -7.08 4.12 -17.59
CA TYR A 222 -7.57 3.13 -16.63
C TYR A 222 -8.55 3.76 -15.62
N GLU A 223 -8.25 4.94 -15.12
CA GLU A 223 -9.13 5.70 -14.20
C GLU A 223 -10.44 6.10 -14.86
N ALA A 224 -10.40 6.53 -16.13
CA ALA A 224 -11.61 6.83 -16.90
C ALA A 224 -12.49 5.59 -17.06
N LEU A 225 -11.89 4.43 -17.39
CA LEU A 225 -12.62 3.16 -17.51
C LEU A 225 -13.23 2.71 -16.19
N LEU A 226 -12.53 2.88 -15.08
CA LEU A 226 -13.07 2.59 -13.74
C LEU A 226 -14.23 3.53 -13.40
N SER A 227 -14.10 4.81 -13.70
CA SER A 227 -15.16 5.80 -13.44
C SER A 227 -16.44 5.49 -14.23
N ASP A 228 -16.30 5.07 -15.49
CA ASP A 228 -17.42 4.63 -16.32
C ASP A 228 -18.10 3.37 -15.77
N LEU A 229 -17.32 2.39 -15.29
CA LEU A 229 -17.87 1.18 -14.63
C LEU A 229 -18.64 1.53 -13.36
N ILE A 230 -18.10 2.42 -12.53
CA ILE A 230 -18.75 2.88 -11.28
C ILE A 230 -20.06 3.61 -11.60
N ARG A 231 -20.08 4.44 -12.66
CA ARG A 231 -21.30 5.13 -13.09
C ARG A 231 -22.37 4.13 -13.56
N ALA A 232 -21.98 3.17 -14.39
CA ALA A 232 -22.91 2.15 -14.91
C ALA A 232 -23.52 1.31 -13.78
N GLU A 233 -22.72 0.90 -12.78
CA GLU A 233 -23.21 0.14 -11.63
C GLU A 233 -24.21 0.95 -10.78
N LYS A 234 -23.99 2.26 -10.61
CA LYS A 234 -24.91 3.15 -9.90
C LYS A 234 -26.24 3.32 -10.63
N GLU A 235 -26.20 3.44 -11.95
CA GLU A 235 -27.41 3.54 -12.79
C GLU A 235 -28.21 2.23 -12.75
N GLU A 236 -27.56 1.07 -12.82
CA GLU A 236 -28.21 -0.24 -12.74
C GLU A 236 -28.90 -0.45 -11.38
N LYS A 237 -28.24 -0.08 -10.27
CA LYS A 237 -28.83 -0.14 -8.92
C LYS A 237 -29.96 0.86 -8.69
N ALA A 238 -30.00 1.97 -9.42
CA ALA A 238 -31.08 2.96 -9.32
C ALA A 238 -32.35 2.54 -10.08
N HIS A 239 -32.24 1.57 -10.99
CA HIS A 239 -33.35 1.05 -11.83
C HIS A 239 -33.83 -0.35 -11.43
N ALA A 240 -33.17 -0.99 -10.47
CA ALA A 240 -33.56 -2.27 -9.86
C ALA A 240 -34.41 -2.04 -8.60
#